data_AF-A0A954LJQ8-F1
#
_entry.id   AF-A0A954LJQ8-F1
#
_cell.length_a   1.000
_cell.length_b   1.000
_cell.length_c   1.000
_cell.angle_alpha   90.00
_cell.angle_beta   90.00
_cell.angle_gamma   90.00
#
_symmetry.space_group_name_H-M   'P 1'
#
loop_
_entity.id
_entity.type
_entity.pdbx_description
1 polymer ?
#
loop_
_entity_poly.entity_id
_entity_poly.type
_entity_poly.pdbx_seq_one_letter_code
_entity_poly.pdbx_strand_id
1 'polypeptide(L)'
;HQFKGRYVFPEHHESHAASAFFPSPFDEAAILTVDGVGEWATASLGIGKGNRVELLQELRFPHSLGMLYSAFTYFCGFRVNSGEYKLMGLAPYGEPKYVDRIWENLLDLKSDGSFRLDLSYFNYCQGLTMTSRKFDQLFDGPPRKPESEYTQRELDLAASIQQVTEEIIMRMGRHAHEKTGLDNLCLAGGVALNCVANGRLLREGPFKEIWIQPAAGDAGGALGAALLVWHQLLNNSRQTNRPDLQKGSLLGPQFSRESIRQLLDAKGAVYQEMQSPDEVDQFIAQAIGEEKVVGWFQGRMEFGPRALGGRSILGDARSPKMQSVMNQKIKFRESFRPFAPAVLEEKTADFFEVQTDTSSPYMLLVAQVHPEQLVPQNGQPEASGLDRRRIVRSSIPAVTHVDNSARLQTVNAEQHPRFHRLIQAFANQTGTPVVINTSFNVRAEPIVCTPADAYRCFLATHMDILVIDDFVLIKEDQPNLDQQEVEEYLAGFPLD
;
A
#
# COMPACT_ATOMS: atom_id res chain seq x y z
N HIS A 1 -32.48 -19.95 -10.03
CA HIS A 1 -31.60 -20.99 -10.61
C HIS A 1 -30.70 -21.56 -9.51
N GLN A 2 -30.68 -22.87 -9.29
CA GLN A 2 -29.68 -23.51 -8.41
C GLN A 2 -28.44 -23.85 -9.24
N PHE A 3 -27.25 -23.50 -8.75
CA PHE A 3 -25.99 -23.87 -9.38
C PHE A 3 -25.81 -25.40 -9.34
N LYS A 4 -25.48 -26.00 -10.49
CA LYS A 4 -25.30 -27.48 -10.64
C LYS A 4 -23.84 -27.89 -10.88
N GLY A 5 -22.91 -26.95 -10.84
CA GLY A 5 -21.48 -27.22 -11.04
C GLY A 5 -20.82 -27.83 -9.80
N ARG A 6 -19.57 -28.28 -9.96
CA ARG A 6 -18.75 -28.77 -8.84
C ARG A 6 -18.33 -27.61 -7.94
N TYR A 7 -18.45 -27.79 -6.63
CA TYR A 7 -17.84 -26.92 -5.64
C TYR A 7 -16.39 -27.34 -5.39
N VAL A 8 -15.49 -26.38 -5.33
CA VAL A 8 -14.06 -26.57 -5.03
C VAL A 8 -13.71 -25.62 -3.91
N PHE A 9 -13.03 -26.13 -2.89
CA PHE A 9 -12.54 -25.37 -1.74
C PHE A 9 -11.03 -25.50 -1.70
N PRO A 10 -10.29 -24.63 -2.40
CA PRO A 10 -8.83 -24.57 -2.27
C PRO A 10 -8.45 -24.12 -0.86
N GLU A 11 -7.26 -24.52 -0.39
CA GLU A 11 -6.74 -24.05 0.89
C GLU A 11 -6.38 -22.55 0.82
N HIS A 12 -6.41 -21.85 1.95
CA HIS A 12 -6.17 -20.40 2.03
C HIS A 12 -4.79 -20.02 1.50
N HIS A 13 -3.75 -20.70 1.97
CA HIS A 13 -2.37 -20.44 1.53
C HIS A 13 -2.11 -20.93 0.10
N GLU A 14 -2.78 -21.97 -0.35
CA GLU A 14 -2.75 -22.41 -1.75
C GLU A 14 -3.35 -21.33 -2.66
N SER A 15 -4.44 -20.71 -2.22
CA SER A 15 -5.07 -19.57 -2.91
C SER A 15 -4.14 -18.35 -2.93
N HIS A 16 -3.48 -18.00 -1.83
CA HIS A 16 -2.48 -16.92 -1.83
C HIS A 16 -1.34 -17.21 -2.82
N ALA A 17 -0.78 -18.41 -2.77
CA ALA A 17 0.30 -18.82 -3.66
C ALA A 17 -0.11 -18.76 -5.14
N ALA A 18 -1.29 -19.27 -5.47
CA ALA A 18 -1.88 -19.19 -6.81
C ALA A 18 -2.16 -17.75 -7.24
N SER A 19 -2.65 -16.91 -6.33
CA SER A 19 -2.92 -15.50 -6.60
C SER A 19 -1.64 -14.74 -6.93
N ALA A 20 -0.48 -15.21 -6.45
CA ALA A 20 0.79 -14.57 -6.74
C ALA A 20 1.47 -15.14 -7.97
N PHE A 21 1.65 -16.46 -8.03
CA PHE A 21 2.43 -17.09 -9.09
C PHE A 21 1.75 -16.97 -10.45
N PHE A 22 0.47 -17.34 -10.58
CA PHE A 22 -0.18 -17.41 -11.89
C PHE A 22 -0.23 -16.09 -12.66
N PRO A 23 -0.50 -14.93 -12.03
CA PRO A 23 -0.46 -13.65 -12.72
C PRO A 23 0.94 -13.04 -12.84
N SER A 24 1.95 -13.56 -12.12
CA SER A 24 3.33 -13.07 -12.22
C SER A 24 3.92 -13.26 -13.64
N PRO A 25 4.97 -12.51 -14.00
CA PRO A 25 5.66 -12.68 -15.29
C PRO A 25 6.59 -13.89 -15.35
N PHE A 26 6.73 -14.67 -14.27
CA PHE A 26 7.76 -15.71 -14.17
C PHE A 26 7.24 -17.08 -14.61
N ASP A 27 7.99 -17.79 -15.47
CA ASP A 27 7.67 -19.18 -15.84
C ASP A 27 7.83 -20.13 -14.65
N GLU A 28 8.83 -19.87 -13.80
CA GLU A 28 9.06 -20.51 -12.52
C GLU A 28 9.53 -19.51 -11.46
N ALA A 29 9.09 -19.70 -10.22
CA ALA A 29 9.46 -18.86 -9.09
C ALA A 29 9.32 -19.63 -7.77
N ALA A 30 10.15 -19.28 -6.80
CA ALA A 30 9.86 -19.57 -5.40
C ALA A 30 8.60 -18.80 -5.01
N ILE A 31 7.81 -19.34 -4.09
CA ILE A 31 6.61 -18.69 -3.55
C ILE A 31 6.75 -18.61 -2.04
N LEU A 32 6.55 -17.42 -1.48
CA LEU A 32 6.47 -17.23 -0.04
C LEU A 32 5.18 -16.48 0.29
N THR A 33 4.27 -17.17 0.99
CA THR A 33 3.04 -16.58 1.52
C THR A 33 3.23 -16.32 3.01
N VAL A 34 3.01 -15.12 3.50
CA VAL A 34 3.14 -14.77 4.93
C VAL A 34 1.92 -13.96 5.37
N ASP A 35 1.18 -14.49 6.34
CA ASP A 35 -0.14 -13.97 6.69
C ASP A 35 -0.41 -13.96 8.20
N GLY A 36 -1.56 -13.43 8.59
CA GLY A 36 -2.10 -13.54 9.95
C GLY A 36 -2.39 -14.99 10.30
N VAL A 37 -3.47 -15.54 9.75
CA VAL A 37 -3.94 -16.92 9.98
C VAL A 37 -4.77 -17.38 8.77
N GLY A 38 -4.44 -18.53 8.17
CA GLY A 38 -5.32 -19.25 7.25
C GLY A 38 -6.24 -20.23 7.98
N GLU A 39 -6.33 -21.48 7.54
CA GLU A 39 -6.97 -22.55 8.31
C GLU A 39 -6.11 -22.93 9.53
N TRP A 40 -4.81 -23.10 9.27
CA TRP A 40 -3.76 -23.35 10.25
C TRP A 40 -2.45 -22.72 9.85
N ALA A 41 -2.15 -22.66 8.56
CA ALA A 41 -0.94 -22.04 8.05
C ALA A 41 -0.90 -20.53 8.37
N THR A 42 0.31 -20.03 8.61
CA THR A 42 0.61 -18.61 8.90
C THR A 42 1.74 -18.11 8.01
N ALA A 43 2.59 -19.02 7.54
CA ALA A 43 3.47 -18.81 6.40
C ALA A 43 3.60 -20.12 5.62
N SER A 44 3.81 -20.04 4.31
CA SER A 44 4.08 -21.21 3.47
C SER A 44 5.15 -20.89 2.43
N LEU A 45 6.01 -21.87 2.18
CA LEU A 45 7.02 -21.87 1.14
C LEU A 45 6.58 -22.86 0.06
N GLY A 46 6.65 -22.46 -1.21
CA GLY A 46 6.32 -23.30 -2.34
C GLY A 46 7.11 -22.99 -3.60
N ILE A 47 6.78 -23.71 -4.67
CA ILE A 47 7.29 -23.50 -6.03
C ILE A 47 6.11 -23.34 -6.97
N GLY A 48 6.20 -22.36 -7.86
CA GLY A 48 5.36 -22.29 -9.04
C GLY A 48 6.16 -22.67 -10.27
N LYS A 49 5.60 -23.53 -11.13
CA LYS A 49 6.20 -23.87 -12.44
C LYS A 49 5.14 -24.13 -13.48
N GLY A 50 5.18 -23.37 -14.58
CA GLY A 50 4.18 -23.48 -15.64
C GLY A 50 2.78 -23.21 -15.11
N ASN A 51 1.88 -24.21 -15.21
CA ASN A 51 0.49 -24.12 -14.74
C ASN A 51 0.26 -24.79 -13.37
N ARG A 52 1.32 -25.00 -12.56
CA ARG A 52 1.23 -25.65 -11.25
C ARG A 52 1.84 -24.81 -10.13
N VAL A 53 1.25 -24.97 -8.95
CA VAL A 53 1.75 -24.48 -7.66
C VAL A 53 1.82 -25.66 -6.69
N GLU A 54 2.96 -25.79 -6.00
CA GLU A 54 3.20 -26.82 -4.99
C GLU A 54 3.73 -26.16 -3.70
N LEU A 55 3.04 -26.35 -2.58
CA LEU A 55 3.50 -25.92 -1.27
C LEU A 55 4.37 -27.02 -0.64
N LEU A 56 5.53 -26.64 -0.12
CA LEU A 56 6.56 -27.54 0.38
C LEU A 56 6.65 -27.55 1.90
N GLN A 57 6.49 -26.38 2.53
CA GLN A 57 6.65 -26.19 3.97
C GLN A 57 5.69 -25.11 4.47
N GLU A 58 5.32 -25.19 5.75
CA GLU A 58 4.49 -24.19 6.40
C GLU A 58 4.89 -23.95 7.86
N LEU A 59 4.63 -22.74 8.33
CA LEU A 59 4.46 -22.42 9.74
C LEU A 59 2.98 -22.47 10.08
N ARG A 60 2.66 -22.87 11.31
CA ARG A 60 1.28 -22.99 11.77
C ARG A 60 0.98 -22.05 12.94
N PHE A 61 -0.28 -21.64 13.00
CA PHE A 61 -0.88 -21.01 14.17
C PHE A 61 -0.63 -21.88 15.42
N PRO A 62 -0.28 -21.27 16.56
CA PRO A 62 -0.32 -19.84 16.88
C PRO A 62 0.94 -19.04 16.53
N HIS A 63 1.93 -19.62 15.84
CA HIS A 63 3.17 -18.93 15.50
C HIS A 63 3.02 -18.18 14.18
N SER A 64 2.76 -16.89 14.25
CA SER A 64 2.45 -16.05 13.08
C SER A 64 3.19 -14.72 13.15
N LEU A 65 3.78 -14.33 12.02
CA LEU A 65 4.44 -13.03 11.89
C LEU A 65 3.39 -11.92 11.79
N GLY A 66 2.27 -12.19 11.11
CA GLY A 66 1.13 -11.28 11.09
C GLY A 66 0.58 -11.02 12.49
N MET A 67 0.37 -12.07 13.30
CA MET A 67 -0.12 -11.91 14.68
C MET A 67 0.89 -11.21 15.59
N LEU A 68 2.20 -11.45 15.41
CA LEU A 68 3.24 -10.71 16.11
C LEU A 68 3.18 -9.22 15.79
N TYR A 69 3.12 -8.86 14.49
CA TYR A 69 3.03 -7.47 14.06
C TYR A 69 1.74 -6.78 14.53
N SER A 70 0.60 -7.50 14.46
CA SER A 70 -0.69 -7.02 14.97
C SER A 70 -0.69 -6.85 16.49
N ALA A 71 0.10 -7.62 17.25
CA ALA A 71 0.24 -7.42 18.69
C ALA A 71 0.92 -6.08 19.00
N PHE A 72 1.97 -5.70 18.29
CA PHE A 72 2.58 -4.36 18.40
C PHE A 72 1.66 -3.26 17.87
N THR A 73 0.90 -3.53 16.81
CA THR A 73 -0.11 -2.61 16.26
C THR A 73 -1.14 -2.26 17.34
N TYR A 74 -1.70 -3.29 17.98
CA TYR A 74 -2.59 -3.14 19.13
C TYR A 74 -1.92 -2.41 20.30
N PHE A 75 -0.68 -2.78 20.62
CA PHE A 75 0.04 -2.22 21.77
C PHE A 75 0.36 -0.73 21.61
N CYS A 76 0.62 -0.28 20.39
CA CYS A 76 0.76 1.14 20.04
C CYS A 76 -0.59 1.87 19.90
N GLY A 77 -1.71 1.21 20.24
CA GLY A 77 -3.03 1.81 20.28
C GLY A 77 -3.69 1.97 18.90
N PHE A 78 -3.29 1.16 17.92
CA PHE A 78 -3.95 1.10 16.61
C PHE A 78 -4.90 -0.09 16.52
N ARG A 79 -5.91 0.04 15.66
CA ARG A 79 -6.89 -1.02 15.40
C ARG A 79 -6.26 -2.17 14.58
N VAL A 80 -6.36 -3.40 15.07
CA VAL A 80 -5.90 -4.61 14.35
C VAL A 80 -6.68 -4.80 13.04
N ASN A 81 -6.05 -5.38 12.02
CA ASN A 81 -6.55 -5.61 10.66
C ASN A 81 -6.81 -4.32 9.86
N SER A 82 -6.30 -3.18 10.32
CA SER A 82 -6.47 -1.88 9.67
C SER A 82 -5.42 -0.85 10.06
N GLY A 83 -4.67 -1.08 11.15
CA GLY A 83 -3.68 -0.17 11.71
C GLY A 83 -2.24 -0.59 11.44
N GLU A 84 -1.99 -1.76 10.88
CA GLU A 84 -0.65 -2.31 10.65
C GLU A 84 0.17 -1.36 9.76
N TYR A 85 -0.43 -0.79 8.71
CA TYR A 85 0.26 0.18 7.87
C TYR A 85 0.54 1.51 8.61
N LYS A 86 -0.22 1.85 9.66
CA LYS A 86 0.05 3.02 10.50
C LYS A 86 1.27 2.78 11.36
N LEU A 87 1.39 1.59 11.95
CA LEU A 87 2.58 1.17 12.69
C LEU A 87 3.82 1.20 11.77
N MET A 88 3.70 0.67 10.56
CA MET A 88 4.77 0.74 9.54
C MET A 88 5.16 2.19 9.22
N GLY A 89 4.18 3.10 9.09
CA GLY A 89 4.43 4.52 8.86
C GLY A 89 4.99 5.27 10.07
N LEU A 90 4.82 4.74 11.28
CA LEU A 90 5.36 5.29 12.52
C LEU A 90 6.83 4.92 12.74
N ALA A 91 7.26 3.76 12.23
CA ALA A 91 8.60 3.20 12.44
C ALA A 91 9.77 4.16 12.11
N PRO A 92 9.77 4.95 11.01
CA PRO A 92 10.89 5.84 10.68
C PRO A 92 11.14 6.97 11.70
N TYR A 93 10.20 7.22 12.61
CA TYR A 93 10.31 8.25 13.63
C TYR A 93 10.98 7.76 14.92
N GLY A 94 11.17 6.45 15.08
CA GLY A 94 11.79 5.85 16.26
C GLY A 94 13.20 5.33 16.03
N GLU A 95 13.78 4.81 17.09
CA GLU A 95 15.02 4.05 17.10
C GLU A 95 14.73 2.60 17.52
N PRO A 96 15.36 1.59 16.89
CA PRO A 96 15.04 0.18 17.13
C PRO A 96 15.62 -0.36 18.46
N LYS A 97 15.33 0.30 19.58
CA LYS A 97 15.89 0.00 20.91
C LYS A 97 15.40 -1.31 21.55
N TYR A 98 14.28 -1.84 21.08
CA TYR A 98 13.62 -3.01 21.66
C TYR A 98 13.88 -4.30 20.89
N VAL A 99 14.70 -4.27 19.83
CA VAL A 99 15.01 -5.44 18.98
C VAL A 99 15.53 -6.62 19.81
N ASP A 100 16.52 -6.40 20.67
CA ASP A 100 17.10 -7.46 21.50
C ASP A 100 16.07 -8.04 22.48
N ARG A 101 15.24 -7.18 23.11
CA ARG A 101 14.15 -7.66 23.98
C ARG A 101 13.17 -8.56 23.23
N ILE A 102 12.84 -8.22 21.98
CA ILE A 102 11.95 -9.02 21.14
C ILE A 102 12.59 -10.38 20.83
N TRP A 103 13.86 -10.40 20.42
CA TRP A 103 14.58 -11.64 20.12
C TRP A 103 14.78 -12.55 21.32
N GLU A 104 15.09 -11.99 22.48
CA GLU A 104 15.41 -12.79 23.66
C GLU A 104 14.16 -13.33 24.36
N ASN A 105 13.01 -12.66 24.22
CA ASN A 105 11.83 -12.95 25.04
C ASN A 105 10.61 -13.40 24.25
N LEU A 106 10.32 -12.79 23.09
CA LEU A 106 9.05 -13.02 22.40
C LEU A 106 9.09 -14.22 21.46
N LEU A 107 10.25 -14.52 20.87
CA LEU A 107 10.33 -15.59 19.87
C LEU A 107 11.67 -16.31 19.81
N ASP A 108 11.62 -17.59 19.46
CA ASP A 108 12.77 -18.44 19.15
C ASP A 108 12.96 -18.51 17.63
N LEU A 109 13.71 -17.54 17.06
CA LEU A 109 13.96 -17.43 15.62
C LEU A 109 15.10 -18.35 15.16
N LYS A 110 14.84 -19.15 14.12
CA LYS A 110 15.84 -20.02 13.49
C LYS A 110 16.49 -19.35 12.28
N SER A 111 17.54 -19.99 11.77
CA SER A 111 18.29 -19.49 10.61
C SER A 111 17.48 -19.49 9.33
N ASP A 112 16.53 -20.42 9.20
CA ASP A 112 15.62 -20.55 8.05
C ASP A 112 14.41 -19.60 8.10
N GLY A 113 14.33 -18.76 9.14
CA GLY A 113 13.22 -17.84 9.36
C GLY A 113 12.00 -18.48 10.01
N SER A 114 12.02 -19.80 10.28
CA SER A 114 11.02 -20.43 11.15
C SER A 114 11.17 -19.93 12.58
N PHE A 115 10.07 -19.84 13.32
CA PHE A 115 10.11 -19.41 14.71
C PHE A 115 8.96 -19.99 15.52
N ARG A 116 9.12 -19.95 16.84
CA ARG A 116 8.04 -20.13 17.81
C ARG A 116 7.92 -18.89 18.68
N LEU A 117 6.69 -18.49 18.94
CA LEU A 117 6.38 -17.40 19.86
C LEU A 117 6.26 -17.93 21.29
N ASP A 118 6.79 -17.22 22.29
CA ASP A 118 6.42 -17.43 23.70
C ASP A 118 5.02 -16.88 23.93
N LEU A 119 4.03 -17.77 23.88
CA LEU A 119 2.61 -17.44 23.99
C LEU A 119 2.24 -16.84 25.36
N SER A 120 3.08 -16.90 26.38
CA SER A 120 2.79 -16.24 27.67
C SER A 120 2.76 -14.70 27.59
N TYR A 121 3.29 -14.12 26.51
CA TYR A 121 3.22 -12.68 26.22
C TYR A 121 1.96 -12.27 25.43
N PHE A 122 1.17 -13.23 24.96
CA PHE A 122 0.06 -12.98 24.04
C PHE A 122 -1.27 -13.50 24.57
N ASN A 123 -2.35 -12.83 24.22
CA ASN A 123 -3.71 -13.19 24.63
C ASN A 123 -4.61 -13.61 23.46
N TYR A 124 -4.18 -13.45 22.20
CA TYR A 124 -5.05 -13.69 21.03
C TYR A 124 -5.53 -15.15 20.87
N CYS A 125 -4.94 -16.11 21.59
CA CYS A 125 -5.44 -17.49 21.61
C CYS A 125 -6.53 -17.75 22.67
N GLN A 126 -6.66 -16.89 23.69
CA GLN A 126 -7.41 -17.20 24.93
C GLN A 126 -8.23 -16.03 25.48
N GLY A 127 -8.07 -14.82 24.94
CA GLY A 127 -8.69 -13.60 25.45
C GLY A 127 -9.17 -12.66 24.35
N LEU A 128 -9.59 -11.46 24.76
CA LEU A 128 -10.13 -10.42 23.88
C LEU A 128 -9.10 -9.34 23.53
N THR A 129 -7.83 -9.52 23.93
CA THR A 129 -6.72 -8.60 23.65
C THR A 129 -5.60 -9.31 22.91
N MET A 130 -4.72 -8.56 22.24
CA MET A 130 -3.57 -9.16 21.55
C MET A 130 -2.43 -9.52 22.52
N THR A 131 -2.16 -8.66 23.49
CA THR A 131 -1.01 -8.74 24.41
C THR A 131 -1.44 -9.08 25.85
N SER A 132 -0.54 -9.70 26.61
CA SER A 132 -0.72 -10.04 28.03
C SER A 132 -0.01 -9.03 28.96
N ARG A 133 -0.24 -9.13 30.28
CA ARG A 133 0.49 -8.30 31.27
C ARG A 133 2.01 -8.52 31.26
N LYS A 134 2.47 -9.70 30.82
CA LYS A 134 3.90 -9.98 30.68
C LYS A 134 4.51 -9.13 29.55
N PHE A 135 3.73 -8.86 28.51
CA PHE A 135 4.08 -7.95 27.42
C PHE A 135 4.15 -6.51 27.93
N ASP A 136 3.16 -6.09 28.73
CA ASP A 136 3.16 -4.75 29.34
C ASP A 136 4.44 -4.51 30.16
N GLN A 137 4.83 -5.49 30.98
CA GLN A 137 6.05 -5.44 31.79
C GLN A 137 7.32 -5.42 30.93
N LEU A 138 7.37 -6.21 29.84
CA LEU A 138 8.53 -6.30 28.96
C LEU A 138 8.83 -4.97 28.25
N PHE A 139 7.78 -4.21 27.92
CA PHE A 139 7.89 -2.96 27.19
C PHE A 139 7.55 -1.75 28.04
N ASP A 140 7.76 -1.80 29.36
CA ASP A 140 7.74 -0.62 30.23
C ASP A 140 6.36 0.07 30.41
N GLY A 141 5.23 -0.65 30.32
CA GLY A 141 3.89 -0.11 30.61
C GLY A 141 2.73 -0.75 29.84
N PRO A 142 1.48 -0.32 30.06
CA PRO A 142 0.33 -0.84 29.34
C PRO A 142 0.33 -0.43 27.85
N PRO A 143 -0.57 -1.01 27.03
CA PRO A 143 -0.86 -0.53 25.68
C PRO A 143 -1.21 0.96 25.68
N ARG A 144 -0.79 1.68 24.62
CA ARG A 144 -1.20 3.07 24.38
C ARG A 144 -2.72 3.12 24.20
N LYS A 145 -3.37 4.13 24.79
CA LYS A 145 -4.79 4.39 24.55
C LYS A 145 -4.98 4.95 23.13
N PRO A 146 -5.99 4.50 22.36
CA PRO A 146 -6.31 5.10 21.07
C PRO A 146 -6.44 6.63 21.16
N GLU A 147 -6.03 7.32 20.10
CA GLU A 147 -6.01 8.79 20.00
C GLU A 147 -5.22 9.59 21.07
N SER A 148 -4.48 8.95 21.98
CA SER A 148 -3.58 9.68 22.89
C SER A 148 -2.31 10.16 22.17
N GLU A 149 -1.54 11.06 22.76
CA GLU A 149 -0.25 11.45 22.18
C GLU A 149 0.70 10.24 22.02
N TYR A 150 1.54 10.28 20.99
CA TYR A 150 2.60 9.29 20.77
C TYR A 150 3.82 9.70 21.58
N THR A 151 4.38 8.78 22.36
CA THR A 151 5.65 9.01 23.05
C THR A 151 6.79 8.35 22.28
N GLN A 152 8.04 8.67 22.64
CA GLN A 152 9.21 8.03 22.05
C GLN A 152 9.17 6.50 22.19
N ARG A 153 8.54 5.98 23.24
CA ARG A 153 8.34 4.54 23.45
C ARG A 153 7.59 3.90 22.28
N GLU A 154 6.46 4.47 21.85
CA GLU A 154 5.69 3.90 20.72
C GLU A 154 6.44 4.04 19.39
N LEU A 155 7.21 5.11 19.21
CA LEU A 155 8.06 5.29 18.02
C LEU A 155 9.15 4.20 18.00
N ASP A 156 9.85 3.99 19.11
CA ASP A 156 10.94 3.02 19.25
C ASP A 156 10.41 1.57 19.15
N LEU A 157 9.22 1.29 19.68
CA LEU A 157 8.54 0.00 19.51
C LEU A 157 8.21 -0.26 18.04
N ALA A 158 7.65 0.73 17.33
CA ALA A 158 7.34 0.62 15.90
C ALA A 158 8.61 0.38 15.06
N ALA A 159 9.69 1.11 15.33
CA ALA A 159 10.98 0.90 14.68
C ALA A 159 11.54 -0.50 14.94
N SER A 160 11.46 -0.96 16.19
CA SER A 160 12.01 -2.26 16.61
C SER A 160 11.28 -3.44 15.97
N ILE A 161 9.94 -3.45 16.00
CA ILE A 161 9.17 -4.55 15.40
C ILE A 161 9.28 -4.54 13.88
N GLN A 162 9.41 -3.36 13.25
CA GLN A 162 9.63 -3.25 11.82
C GLN A 162 10.97 -3.91 11.44
N GLN A 163 12.06 -3.60 12.13
CA GLN A 163 13.36 -4.25 11.90
C GLN A 163 13.33 -5.77 12.14
N VAL A 164 12.64 -6.22 13.20
CA VAL A 164 12.42 -7.65 13.49
C VAL A 164 11.69 -8.35 12.34
N THR A 165 10.62 -7.74 11.84
CA THR A 165 9.80 -8.28 10.76
C THR A 165 10.60 -8.41 9.47
N GLU A 166 11.40 -7.37 9.15
CA GLU A 166 12.29 -7.40 7.99
C GLU A 166 13.31 -8.53 8.09
N GLU A 167 13.93 -8.74 9.24
CA GLU A 167 14.92 -9.82 9.41
C GLU A 167 14.29 -11.21 9.28
N ILE A 168 13.08 -11.43 9.81
CA ILE A 168 12.36 -12.70 9.65
C ILE A 168 12.07 -12.96 8.17
N ILE A 169 11.55 -11.97 7.44
CA ILE A 169 11.26 -12.08 6.00
C ILE A 169 12.54 -12.33 5.21
N MET A 170 13.65 -11.67 5.56
CA MET A 170 14.95 -11.90 4.92
C MET A 170 15.43 -13.35 5.10
N ARG A 171 15.29 -13.94 6.30
CA ARG A 171 15.66 -15.34 6.54
C ARG A 171 14.74 -16.31 5.81
N MET A 172 13.43 -16.07 5.81
CA MET A 172 12.47 -16.86 5.03
C MET A 172 12.77 -16.80 3.54
N GLY A 173 13.12 -15.62 3.01
CA GLY A 173 13.51 -15.44 1.60
C GLY A 173 14.80 -16.18 1.25
N ARG A 174 15.84 -16.11 2.10
CA ARG A 174 17.07 -16.88 1.90
C ARG A 174 16.82 -18.38 1.92
N HIS A 175 16.03 -18.86 2.88
CA HIS A 175 15.64 -20.27 2.97
C HIS A 175 14.82 -20.71 1.74
N ALA A 176 13.90 -19.87 1.27
CA ALA A 176 13.14 -20.12 0.05
C ALA A 176 14.07 -20.31 -1.16
N HIS A 177 15.06 -19.44 -1.31
CA HIS A 177 16.05 -19.55 -2.38
C HIS A 177 16.92 -20.81 -2.24
N GLU A 178 17.45 -21.09 -1.05
CA GLU A 178 18.25 -22.30 -0.78
C GLU A 178 17.47 -23.59 -1.04
N LYS A 179 16.18 -23.61 -0.69
CA LYS A 179 15.33 -24.79 -0.83
C LYS A 179 14.90 -25.05 -2.27
N THR A 180 14.69 -24.01 -3.05
CA THR A 180 14.11 -24.09 -4.40
C THR A 180 15.15 -23.95 -5.52
N GLY A 181 16.26 -23.24 -5.26
CA GLY A 181 17.27 -22.88 -6.25
C GLY A 181 16.78 -21.91 -7.33
N LEU A 182 15.65 -21.23 -7.12
CA LEU A 182 15.02 -20.35 -8.10
C LEU A 182 15.41 -18.89 -7.89
N ASP A 183 15.68 -18.21 -9.01
CA ASP A 183 16.13 -16.81 -9.02
C ASP A 183 15.01 -15.78 -8.79
N ASN A 184 13.74 -16.18 -8.91
CA ASN A 184 12.59 -15.28 -8.80
C ASN A 184 11.71 -15.64 -7.60
N LEU A 185 11.09 -14.65 -6.98
CA LEU A 185 10.19 -14.84 -5.83
C LEU A 185 8.82 -14.21 -6.07
N CYS A 186 7.76 -14.96 -5.79
CA CYS A 186 6.39 -14.48 -5.68
C CYS A 186 5.98 -14.33 -4.20
N LEU A 187 5.38 -13.19 -3.85
CA LEU A 187 4.93 -12.88 -2.48
C LEU A 187 3.42 -12.64 -2.40
N ALA A 188 2.79 -13.21 -1.38
CA ALA A 188 1.40 -12.98 -0.99
C ALA A 188 1.19 -13.17 0.53
N GLY A 189 -0.06 -13.04 0.99
CA GLY A 189 -0.44 -12.98 2.40
C GLY A 189 -0.37 -11.55 2.94
N GLY A 190 -1.12 -11.24 4.00
CA GLY A 190 -1.26 -9.87 4.50
C GLY A 190 0.07 -9.19 4.86
N VAL A 191 1.07 -9.95 5.31
CA VAL A 191 2.40 -9.42 5.65
C VAL A 191 3.18 -8.99 4.41
N ALA A 192 2.90 -9.56 3.23
CA ALA A 192 3.52 -9.13 1.98
C ALA A 192 3.13 -7.71 1.54
N LEU A 193 2.17 -7.06 2.22
CA LEU A 193 1.90 -5.62 2.07
C LEU A 193 2.95 -4.73 2.79
N ASN A 194 3.88 -5.31 3.55
CA ASN A 194 4.99 -4.59 4.17
C ASN A 194 6.05 -4.24 3.12
N CYS A 195 5.85 -3.09 2.48
CA CYS A 195 6.70 -2.61 1.39
C CYS A 195 8.13 -2.28 1.81
N VAL A 196 8.38 -2.05 3.11
CA VAL A 196 9.72 -1.83 3.66
C VAL A 196 10.51 -3.15 3.60
N ALA A 197 9.91 -4.23 4.10
CA ALA A 197 10.50 -5.56 4.04
C ALA A 197 10.68 -6.05 2.59
N ASN A 198 9.70 -5.81 1.71
CA ASN A 198 9.83 -6.16 0.29
C ASN A 198 10.99 -5.41 -0.38
N GLY A 199 11.13 -4.10 -0.11
CA GLY A 199 12.23 -3.30 -0.64
C GLY A 199 13.60 -3.80 -0.16
N ARG A 200 13.72 -4.16 1.12
CA ARG A 200 14.94 -4.77 1.66
C ARG A 200 15.24 -6.13 1.01
N LEU A 201 14.23 -6.98 0.85
CA LEU A 201 14.37 -8.29 0.23
C LEU A 201 14.80 -8.22 -1.23
N LEU A 202 14.29 -7.25 -2.00
CA LEU A 202 14.74 -7.03 -3.38
C LEU A 202 16.20 -6.57 -3.45
N ARG A 203 16.65 -5.68 -2.55
CA ARG A 203 18.02 -5.15 -2.58
C ARG A 203 19.08 -6.10 -2.03
N GLU A 204 18.75 -6.80 -0.95
CA GLU A 204 19.72 -7.55 -0.13
C GLU A 204 19.48 -9.06 -0.17
N GLY A 205 18.35 -9.50 -0.74
CA GLY A 205 18.00 -10.90 -0.87
C GLY A 205 18.70 -11.58 -2.04
N PRO A 206 18.56 -12.91 -2.14
CA PRO A 206 19.23 -13.70 -3.18
C PRO A 206 18.50 -13.70 -4.53
N PHE A 207 17.37 -12.99 -4.66
CA PHE A 207 16.52 -13.04 -5.84
C PHE A 207 16.86 -11.94 -6.85
N LYS A 208 16.75 -12.25 -8.14
CA LYS A 208 16.93 -11.30 -9.25
C LYS A 208 15.71 -10.39 -9.41
N GLU A 209 14.52 -10.99 -9.37
CA GLU A 209 13.24 -10.28 -9.46
C GLU A 209 12.31 -10.80 -8.35
N ILE A 210 11.51 -9.90 -7.77
CA ILE A 210 10.41 -10.27 -6.88
C ILE A 210 9.11 -9.70 -7.45
N TRP A 211 8.03 -10.46 -7.34
CA TRP A 211 6.69 -10.03 -7.73
C TRP A 211 5.75 -10.20 -6.55
N ILE A 212 5.06 -9.12 -6.17
CA ILE A 212 4.18 -9.09 -5.00
C ILE A 212 2.76 -8.86 -5.48
N GLN A 213 1.82 -9.68 -5.01
CA GLN A 213 0.41 -9.56 -5.35
C GLN A 213 -0.17 -8.19 -4.88
N PRO A 214 -0.67 -7.33 -5.79
CA PRO A 214 -1.35 -6.07 -5.45
C PRO A 214 -2.37 -6.16 -4.30
N ALA A 215 -3.20 -7.21 -4.32
CA ALA A 215 -4.18 -7.54 -3.30
C ALA A 215 -3.68 -8.70 -2.41
N ALA A 216 -2.48 -8.59 -1.85
CA ALA A 216 -1.78 -9.72 -1.20
C ALA A 216 -2.52 -10.35 -0.02
N GLY A 217 -3.31 -9.58 0.75
CA GLY A 217 -4.16 -10.11 1.83
C GLY A 217 -5.38 -10.90 1.30
N ASP A 218 -6.31 -11.25 2.18
CA ASP A 218 -7.39 -12.22 1.91
C ASP A 218 -8.23 -11.94 0.64
N ALA A 219 -8.36 -10.67 0.25
CA ALA A 219 -9.05 -10.30 -0.99
C ALA A 219 -8.47 -11.04 -2.22
N GLY A 220 -7.15 -11.21 -2.28
CA GLY A 220 -6.46 -11.93 -3.35
C GLY A 220 -6.80 -13.43 -3.41
N GLY A 221 -7.30 -14.01 -2.31
CA GLY A 221 -7.68 -15.41 -2.24
C GLY A 221 -8.77 -15.79 -3.26
N ALA A 222 -9.71 -14.88 -3.54
CA ALA A 222 -10.75 -15.12 -4.55
C ALA A 222 -10.16 -15.28 -5.96
N LEU A 223 -9.19 -14.43 -6.32
CA LEU A 223 -8.45 -14.56 -7.57
C LEU A 223 -7.63 -15.85 -7.61
N GLY A 224 -6.93 -16.14 -6.51
CA GLY A 224 -6.12 -17.35 -6.35
C GLY A 224 -6.92 -18.62 -6.55
N ALA A 225 -8.06 -18.74 -5.90
CA ALA A 225 -8.95 -19.89 -6.03
C ALA A 225 -9.43 -20.09 -7.48
N ALA A 226 -9.81 -19.01 -8.17
CA ALA A 226 -10.21 -19.07 -9.57
C ALA A 226 -9.07 -19.52 -10.49
N LEU A 227 -7.87 -18.96 -10.31
CA LEU A 227 -6.69 -19.30 -11.11
C LEU A 227 -6.20 -20.72 -10.84
N LEU A 228 -6.29 -21.19 -9.60
CA LEU A 228 -5.97 -22.56 -9.23
C LEU A 228 -6.91 -23.56 -9.91
N VAL A 229 -8.22 -23.30 -9.88
CA VAL A 229 -9.18 -24.13 -10.61
C VAL A 229 -8.87 -24.12 -12.11
N TRP A 230 -8.62 -22.94 -12.68
CA TRP A 230 -8.37 -22.80 -14.12
C TRP A 230 -7.10 -23.52 -14.59
N HIS A 231 -5.97 -23.31 -13.93
CA HIS A 231 -4.67 -23.82 -14.35
C HIS A 231 -4.38 -25.23 -13.83
N GLN A 232 -4.64 -25.49 -12.56
CA GLN A 232 -4.23 -26.74 -11.90
C GLN A 232 -5.32 -27.82 -11.99
N LEU A 233 -6.57 -27.48 -11.69
CA LEU A 233 -7.66 -28.47 -11.69
C LEU A 233 -8.17 -28.79 -13.09
N LEU A 234 -8.36 -27.78 -13.94
CA LEU A 234 -8.81 -27.94 -15.33
C LEU A 234 -7.65 -28.16 -16.30
N ASN A 235 -6.39 -28.08 -15.83
CA ASN A 235 -5.18 -28.30 -16.61
C ASN A 235 -5.07 -27.40 -17.85
N ASN A 236 -5.63 -26.18 -17.81
CA ASN A 236 -5.44 -25.22 -18.90
C ASN A 236 -4.01 -24.68 -18.89
N SER A 237 -3.49 -24.39 -20.08
CA SER A 237 -2.18 -23.76 -20.24
C SER A 237 -2.13 -22.39 -19.57
N ARG A 238 -1.00 -22.08 -18.92
CA ARG A 238 -0.66 -20.73 -18.49
C ARG A 238 0.23 -20.09 -19.55
N GLN A 239 -0.04 -18.83 -19.85
CA GLN A 239 0.83 -18.00 -20.67
C GLN A 239 1.37 -16.88 -19.79
N THR A 240 2.68 -16.76 -19.69
CA THR A 240 3.35 -15.65 -19.03
C THR A 240 3.36 -14.45 -19.96
N ASN A 241 3.20 -13.26 -19.40
CA ASN A 241 3.35 -12.00 -20.13
C ASN A 241 4.13 -11.01 -19.27
N ARG A 242 4.96 -10.17 -19.90
CA ARG A 242 5.54 -9.00 -19.24
C ARG A 242 4.64 -7.78 -19.48
N PRO A 243 4.54 -6.85 -18.52
CA PRO A 243 5.17 -6.90 -17.19
C PRO A 243 4.49 -7.87 -16.23
N ASP A 244 3.19 -8.17 -16.38
CA ASP A 244 2.44 -9.24 -15.70
C ASP A 244 1.00 -9.36 -16.27
N LEU A 245 0.14 -10.19 -15.65
CA LEU A 245 -1.27 -10.36 -16.03
C LEU A 245 -2.27 -9.53 -15.20
N GLN A 246 -1.82 -8.72 -14.23
CA GLN A 246 -2.70 -7.91 -13.37
C GLN A 246 -3.21 -6.64 -14.05
N LYS A 247 -2.59 -6.21 -15.17
CA LYS A 247 -3.03 -5.03 -15.95
C LYS A 247 -3.12 -3.76 -15.09
N GLY A 248 -2.08 -3.45 -14.32
CA GLY A 248 -2.09 -2.31 -13.39
C GLY A 248 -3.05 -2.50 -12.19
N SER A 249 -3.50 -3.73 -11.97
CA SER A 249 -4.60 -4.10 -11.06
C SER A 249 -5.93 -3.40 -11.39
N LEU A 250 -6.11 -2.86 -12.61
CA LEU A 250 -7.33 -2.16 -13.04
C LEU A 250 -8.45 -3.15 -13.41
N LEU A 251 -8.89 -3.93 -12.42
CA LEU A 251 -9.81 -5.07 -12.56
C LEU A 251 -11.24 -4.80 -12.08
N GLY A 252 -11.50 -3.62 -11.51
CA GLY A 252 -12.81 -3.20 -11.03
C GLY A 252 -13.74 -2.62 -12.11
N PRO A 253 -14.86 -2.00 -11.70
CA PRO A 253 -15.82 -1.39 -12.61
C PRO A 253 -15.27 -0.12 -13.28
N GLN A 254 -15.81 0.19 -14.46
CA GLN A 254 -15.68 1.45 -15.18
C GLN A 254 -17.07 1.98 -15.51
N PHE A 255 -17.20 3.29 -15.61
CA PHE A 255 -18.46 3.98 -15.87
C PHE A 255 -18.40 4.65 -17.24
N SER A 256 -19.53 4.65 -17.95
CA SER A 256 -19.64 5.30 -19.25
C SER A 256 -19.77 6.82 -19.08
N ARG A 257 -19.28 7.57 -20.06
CA ARG A 257 -19.40 9.04 -20.11
C ARG A 257 -20.85 9.50 -19.93
N GLU A 258 -21.80 8.78 -20.54
CA GLU A 258 -23.23 9.09 -20.42
C GLU A 258 -23.78 8.86 -19.01
N SER A 259 -23.43 7.74 -18.37
CA SER A 259 -23.83 7.49 -16.97
C SER A 259 -23.23 8.51 -15.99
N ILE A 260 -22.01 8.99 -16.26
CA ILE A 260 -21.38 10.05 -15.47
C ILE A 260 -22.13 11.36 -15.65
N ARG A 261 -22.39 11.76 -16.91
CA ARG A 261 -23.13 13.00 -17.22
C ARG A 261 -24.51 13.01 -16.57
N GLN A 262 -25.28 11.92 -16.73
CA GLN A 262 -26.61 11.78 -16.13
C GLN A 262 -26.57 11.92 -14.60
N LEU A 263 -25.55 11.36 -13.95
CA LEU A 263 -25.39 11.52 -12.50
C LEU A 263 -25.05 12.96 -12.12
N LEU A 264 -24.11 13.60 -12.81
CA LEU A 264 -23.72 14.98 -12.55
C LEU A 264 -24.90 15.94 -12.75
N ASP A 265 -25.65 15.79 -13.84
CA ASP A 265 -26.85 16.56 -14.14
C ASP A 265 -27.93 16.36 -13.07
N ALA A 266 -28.20 15.11 -12.68
CA ALA A 266 -29.17 14.79 -11.63
C ALA A 266 -28.78 15.36 -10.25
N LYS A 267 -27.48 15.54 -10.01
CA LYS A 267 -26.95 16.16 -8.79
C LYS A 267 -26.86 17.69 -8.88
N GLY A 268 -27.13 18.28 -10.04
CA GLY A 268 -26.95 19.72 -10.26
C GLY A 268 -25.49 20.17 -10.15
N ALA A 269 -24.54 19.26 -10.44
CA ALA A 269 -23.12 19.55 -10.37
C ALA A 269 -22.72 20.54 -11.46
N VAL A 270 -21.86 21.50 -11.14
CA VAL A 270 -21.29 22.42 -12.13
C VAL A 270 -20.01 21.79 -12.69
N TYR A 271 -19.94 21.57 -13.99
CA TYR A 271 -18.78 20.93 -14.62
C TYR A 271 -18.46 21.52 -15.99
N GLN A 272 -17.20 21.43 -16.37
CA GLN A 272 -16.72 21.65 -17.73
C GLN A 272 -16.41 20.30 -18.37
N GLU A 273 -17.00 20.03 -19.54
CA GLU A 273 -16.66 18.86 -20.35
C GLU A 273 -15.53 19.22 -21.32
N MET A 274 -14.35 18.66 -21.06
CA MET A 274 -13.17 18.90 -21.90
C MET A 274 -13.30 18.16 -23.23
N GLN A 275 -12.77 18.77 -24.30
CA GLN A 275 -12.96 18.27 -25.67
C GLN A 275 -11.94 17.22 -26.07
N SER A 276 -10.81 17.17 -25.36
CA SER A 276 -9.76 16.18 -25.61
C SER A 276 -9.07 15.72 -24.32
N PRO A 277 -8.51 14.50 -24.30
CA PRO A 277 -7.68 14.05 -23.18
C PRO A 277 -6.48 14.96 -22.92
N ASP A 278 -5.87 15.52 -23.97
CA ASP A 278 -4.72 16.43 -23.82
C ASP A 278 -5.10 17.72 -23.09
N GLU A 279 -6.30 18.26 -23.33
CA GLU A 279 -6.82 19.42 -22.61
C GLU A 279 -6.98 19.12 -21.10
N VAL A 280 -7.51 17.95 -20.75
CA VAL A 280 -7.60 17.49 -19.35
C VAL A 280 -6.19 17.36 -18.76
N ASP A 281 -5.30 16.66 -19.45
CA ASP A 281 -3.95 16.35 -18.95
C ASP A 281 -3.15 17.64 -18.71
N GLN A 282 -3.24 18.64 -19.62
CA GLN A 282 -2.58 19.94 -19.46
C GLN A 282 -3.19 20.79 -18.34
N PHE A 283 -4.52 20.88 -18.26
CA PHE A 283 -5.20 21.64 -17.21
C PHE A 283 -4.91 21.09 -15.82
N ILE A 284 -4.95 19.76 -15.67
CA ILE A 284 -4.71 19.11 -14.38
C ILE A 284 -3.24 19.11 -14.00
N ALA A 285 -2.32 18.95 -14.97
CA ALA A 285 -0.90 19.16 -14.74
C ALA A 285 -0.62 20.57 -14.20
N GLN A 286 -1.24 21.60 -14.80
CA GLN A 286 -1.10 22.99 -14.34
C GLN A 286 -1.65 23.15 -12.93
N ALA A 287 -2.86 22.67 -12.67
CA ALA A 287 -3.48 22.77 -11.35
C ALA A 287 -2.63 22.09 -10.26
N ILE A 288 -2.10 20.89 -10.53
CA ILE A 288 -1.17 20.21 -9.62
C ILE A 288 0.08 21.08 -9.40
N GLY A 289 0.64 21.67 -10.46
CA GLY A 289 1.82 22.56 -10.38
C GLY A 289 1.57 23.85 -9.61
N GLU A 290 0.32 24.29 -9.53
CA GLU A 290 -0.17 25.41 -8.70
C GLU A 290 -0.56 24.96 -7.27
N GLU A 291 -0.12 23.77 -6.87
CA GLU A 291 -0.35 23.16 -5.55
C GLU A 291 -1.85 22.92 -5.23
N LYS A 292 -2.68 22.70 -6.24
CA LYS A 292 -4.07 22.26 -6.07
C LYS A 292 -4.15 20.76 -5.79
N VAL A 293 -5.11 20.35 -4.97
CA VAL A 293 -5.44 18.96 -4.70
C VAL A 293 -6.51 18.48 -5.67
N VAL A 294 -6.21 17.42 -6.41
CA VAL A 294 -7.08 16.91 -7.48
C VAL A 294 -7.60 15.51 -7.13
N GLY A 295 -8.93 15.35 -7.06
CA GLY A 295 -9.58 14.05 -7.11
C GLY A 295 -9.58 13.51 -8.54
N TRP A 296 -8.96 12.36 -8.77
CA TRP A 296 -8.74 11.76 -10.08
C TRP A 296 -9.49 10.42 -10.18
N PHE A 297 -10.57 10.42 -10.97
CA PHE A 297 -11.42 9.26 -11.18
C PHE A 297 -11.40 8.86 -12.66
N GLN A 298 -10.67 7.79 -12.99
CA GLN A 298 -10.42 7.38 -14.36
C GLN A 298 -10.59 5.88 -14.58
N GLY A 299 -11.19 5.51 -15.71
CA GLY A 299 -11.25 4.13 -16.19
C GLY A 299 -11.74 3.11 -15.15
N ARG A 300 -11.15 1.91 -15.21
CA ARG A 300 -11.46 0.82 -14.28
C ARG A 300 -10.82 1.08 -12.92
N MET A 301 -11.53 0.70 -11.85
CA MET A 301 -11.01 0.77 -10.48
C MET A 301 -9.90 -0.28 -10.24
N GLU A 302 -8.94 0.08 -9.40
CA GLU A 302 -7.87 -0.78 -8.91
C GLU A 302 -8.40 -1.87 -7.98
N PHE A 303 -7.81 -3.06 -8.03
CA PHE A 303 -8.02 -4.14 -7.08
C PHE A 303 -6.90 -4.17 -6.04
N GLY A 304 -7.27 -4.13 -4.76
CA GLY A 304 -6.33 -4.09 -3.64
C GLY A 304 -6.41 -2.79 -2.83
N PRO A 305 -5.52 -2.61 -1.84
CA PRO A 305 -5.64 -1.52 -0.85
C PRO A 305 -5.01 -0.20 -1.30
N ARG A 306 -4.41 -0.12 -2.49
CA ARG A 306 -3.68 1.05 -2.99
C ARG A 306 -4.41 1.63 -4.20
N ALA A 307 -4.53 2.96 -4.23
CA ALA A 307 -4.88 3.65 -5.48
C ALA A 307 -3.63 3.79 -6.35
N LEU A 308 -3.79 3.51 -7.63
CA LEU A 308 -2.73 3.37 -8.64
C LEU A 308 -3.05 4.21 -9.88
N GLY A 309 -3.80 5.31 -9.72
CA GLY A 309 -4.10 6.25 -10.80
C GLY A 309 -5.48 6.06 -11.45
N GLY A 310 -6.33 5.18 -10.91
CA GLY A 310 -7.74 5.02 -11.29
C GLY A 310 -8.69 5.73 -10.32
N ARG A 311 -8.43 5.63 -9.01
CA ARG A 311 -9.22 6.27 -7.94
C ARG A 311 -8.28 6.96 -6.96
N SER A 312 -7.68 8.05 -7.42
CA SER A 312 -6.55 8.71 -6.75
C SER A 312 -6.87 10.13 -6.30
N ILE A 313 -6.19 10.58 -5.26
CA ILE A 313 -6.02 12.01 -4.95
C ILE A 313 -4.58 12.36 -5.29
N LEU A 314 -4.42 13.38 -6.13
CA LEU A 314 -3.16 13.83 -6.69
C LEU A 314 -2.76 15.21 -6.13
N GLY A 315 -1.47 15.49 -6.13
CA GLY A 315 -0.93 16.81 -5.77
C GLY A 315 0.57 16.91 -5.98
N ASP A 316 1.11 18.11 -5.76
CA ASP A 316 2.50 18.42 -6.08
C ASP A 316 3.48 17.75 -5.11
N ALA A 317 4.36 16.89 -5.63
CA ALA A 317 5.40 16.24 -4.85
C ALA A 317 6.49 17.22 -4.36
N ARG A 318 6.68 18.35 -5.07
CA ARG A 318 7.70 19.37 -4.81
C ARG A 318 7.33 20.27 -3.64
N SER A 319 6.04 20.34 -3.31
CA SER A 319 5.53 21.28 -2.33
C SER A 319 5.87 20.85 -0.89
N PRO A 320 6.51 21.70 -0.08
CA PRO A 320 6.82 21.38 1.32
C PRO A 320 5.58 21.36 2.22
N LYS A 321 4.45 21.90 1.77
CA LYS A 321 3.19 21.97 2.55
C LYS A 321 2.12 20.97 2.10
N MET A 322 2.24 20.38 0.91
CA MET A 322 1.18 19.52 0.35
C MET A 322 0.87 18.31 1.24
N GLN A 323 1.87 17.72 1.88
CA GLN A 323 1.67 16.61 2.81
C GLN A 323 0.75 17.01 3.98
N SER A 324 0.98 18.16 4.61
CA SER A 324 0.16 18.61 5.74
C SER A 324 -1.24 19.02 5.29
N VAL A 325 -1.34 19.72 4.16
CA VAL A 325 -2.62 20.13 3.54
C VAL A 325 -3.49 18.91 3.27
N MET A 326 -2.98 17.88 2.59
CA MET A 326 -3.76 16.68 2.27
C MET A 326 -4.15 15.88 3.53
N ASN A 327 -3.23 15.69 4.48
CA ASN A 327 -3.52 14.91 5.68
C ASN A 327 -4.61 15.58 6.56
N GLN A 328 -4.58 16.91 6.69
CA GLN A 328 -5.51 17.65 7.54
C GLN A 328 -6.83 17.96 6.84
N LYS A 329 -6.79 18.51 5.63
CA LYS A 329 -7.97 19.07 4.96
C LYS A 329 -8.74 18.06 4.11
N ILE A 330 -8.12 16.94 3.74
CA ILE A 330 -8.71 15.98 2.82
C ILE A 330 -8.93 14.65 3.51
N LYS A 331 -7.89 14.16 4.18
CA LYS A 331 -7.89 12.83 4.80
C LYS A 331 -8.40 12.80 6.21
N PHE A 332 -8.36 13.94 6.90
CA PHE A 332 -8.71 14.08 8.31
C PHE A 332 -8.04 13.01 9.20
N ARG A 333 -6.75 12.74 8.96
CA ARG A 333 -6.00 11.62 9.58
C ARG A 333 -4.68 12.08 10.22
N GLU A 334 -3.96 11.14 10.81
CA GLU A 334 -2.70 11.41 11.50
C GLU A 334 -1.66 12.06 10.58
N SER A 335 -1.04 13.14 11.08
CA SER A 335 -0.15 13.98 10.28
C SER A 335 1.18 13.33 9.88
N PHE A 336 1.58 12.22 10.51
CA PHE A 336 2.81 11.49 10.19
C PHE A 336 2.65 10.54 9.00
N ARG A 337 1.43 10.32 8.50
CA ARG A 337 1.17 9.40 7.39
C ARG A 337 1.83 9.91 6.11
N PRO A 338 2.82 9.19 5.55
CA PRO A 338 3.48 9.59 4.32
C PRO A 338 2.55 9.40 3.11
N PHE A 339 2.91 10.05 2.01
CA PHE A 339 2.31 9.83 0.70
C PHE A 339 3.29 9.13 -0.24
N ALA A 340 2.76 8.44 -1.24
CA ALA A 340 3.56 7.71 -2.21
C ALA A 340 3.80 8.57 -3.47
N PRO A 341 5.01 8.57 -4.03
CA PRO A 341 5.24 9.10 -5.37
C PRO A 341 4.67 8.18 -6.44
N ALA A 342 4.00 8.77 -7.43
CA ALA A 342 3.82 8.19 -8.76
C ALA A 342 4.82 8.87 -9.70
N VAL A 343 5.70 8.08 -10.31
CA VAL A 343 6.82 8.53 -11.16
C VAL A 343 6.76 7.84 -12.51
N LEU A 344 7.12 8.56 -13.58
CA LEU A 344 7.31 7.94 -14.90
C LEU A 344 8.39 6.86 -14.80
N GLU A 345 8.07 5.66 -15.27
CA GLU A 345 8.95 4.49 -15.12
C GLU A 345 10.37 4.76 -15.62
N GLU A 346 10.47 5.39 -16.80
CA GLU A 346 11.72 5.81 -17.46
C GLU A 346 12.52 6.92 -16.74
N LYS A 347 11.97 7.49 -15.66
CA LYS A 347 12.60 8.53 -14.82
C LYS A 347 12.82 8.10 -13.38
N THR A 348 12.50 6.86 -13.02
CA THR A 348 12.54 6.37 -11.63
C THR A 348 13.95 6.47 -11.03
N ALA A 349 14.98 6.05 -11.76
CA ALA A 349 16.36 6.06 -11.29
C ALA A 349 16.97 7.47 -11.10
N ASP A 350 16.40 8.49 -11.75
CA ASP A 350 16.82 9.89 -11.57
C ASP A 350 16.40 10.44 -10.19
N PHE A 351 15.42 9.79 -9.54
CA PHE A 351 14.83 10.24 -8.28
C PHE A 351 15.00 9.27 -7.12
N PHE A 352 15.24 7.98 -7.39
CA PHE A 352 15.33 6.94 -6.37
C PHE A 352 16.51 6.01 -6.62
N GLU A 353 17.12 5.49 -5.55
CA GLU A 353 18.20 4.51 -5.60
C GLU A 353 17.64 3.12 -5.98
N VAL A 354 17.38 2.94 -7.27
CA VAL A 354 16.91 1.70 -7.89
C VAL A 354 17.67 1.44 -9.19
N GLN A 355 17.66 0.20 -9.69
CA GLN A 355 18.17 -0.08 -11.03
C GLN A 355 17.28 0.61 -12.07
N THR A 356 17.84 1.04 -13.20
CA THR A 356 17.12 1.80 -14.24
C THR A 356 15.83 1.14 -14.72
N ASP A 357 15.80 -0.19 -14.77
CA ASP A 357 14.64 -0.97 -15.25
C ASP A 357 13.74 -1.49 -14.10
N THR A 358 13.90 -0.96 -12.89
CA THR A 358 13.10 -1.39 -11.72
C THR A 358 11.66 -0.95 -11.88
N SER A 359 10.74 -1.91 -12.00
CA SER A 359 9.29 -1.66 -12.02
C SER A 359 8.68 -1.86 -10.64
N SER A 360 7.88 -0.89 -10.18
CA SER A 360 7.08 -0.96 -8.95
C SER A 360 5.67 -0.41 -9.22
N PRO A 361 4.85 -1.06 -10.07
CA PRO A 361 3.58 -0.48 -10.51
C PRO A 361 2.50 -0.47 -9.41
N TYR A 362 2.73 -1.15 -8.28
CA TYR A 362 1.72 -1.44 -7.26
C TYR A 362 1.94 -0.76 -5.90
N MET A 363 2.93 0.14 -5.75
CA MET A 363 3.29 0.74 -4.46
C MET A 363 3.65 -0.28 -3.37
N LEU A 364 4.34 -1.36 -3.75
CA LEU A 364 4.72 -2.47 -2.86
C LEU A 364 6.23 -2.53 -2.57
N LEU A 365 7.00 -1.56 -3.08
CA LEU A 365 8.43 -1.41 -2.82
C LEU A 365 8.74 -0.04 -2.25
N VAL A 366 9.71 0.01 -1.33
CA VAL A 366 10.31 1.23 -0.81
C VAL A 366 11.74 1.34 -1.31
N ALA A 367 12.13 2.53 -1.76
CA ALA A 367 13.49 2.87 -2.16
C ALA A 367 13.94 4.14 -1.45
N GLN A 368 15.26 4.35 -1.39
CA GLN A 368 15.84 5.61 -0.94
C GLN A 368 15.71 6.66 -2.04
N VAL A 369 15.51 7.92 -1.67
CA VAL A 369 15.59 9.05 -2.59
C VAL A 369 17.04 9.20 -3.05
N HIS A 370 17.24 9.38 -4.35
CA HIS A 370 18.55 9.49 -4.96
C HIS A 370 19.33 10.67 -4.34
N PRO A 371 20.63 10.53 -4.03
CA PRO A 371 21.41 11.57 -3.36
C PRO A 371 21.36 12.95 -4.03
N GLU A 372 21.29 13.00 -5.37
CA GLU A 372 21.19 14.27 -6.12
C GLU A 372 19.87 15.01 -5.90
N GLN A 373 18.82 14.32 -5.47
CA GLN A 373 17.55 14.93 -5.12
C GLN A 373 17.52 15.40 -3.66
N LEU A 374 18.48 15.03 -2.82
CA LEU A 374 18.53 15.44 -1.41
C LEU A 374 18.98 16.90 -1.28
N VAL A 375 18.34 17.65 -0.38
CA VAL A 375 18.71 19.04 -0.09
C VAL A 375 19.43 19.16 1.25
N PRO A 376 20.43 20.06 1.38
CA PRO A 376 21.08 20.32 2.66
C PRO A 376 20.09 20.77 3.73
N GLN A 377 20.23 20.24 4.94
CA GLN A 377 19.39 20.61 6.09
C GLN A 377 19.91 21.84 6.86
N ASN A 378 20.93 22.51 6.33
CA ASN A 378 21.59 23.64 7.00
C ASN A 378 20.60 24.77 7.26
N GLY A 379 20.50 25.21 8.53
CA GLY A 379 19.61 26.28 8.95
C GLY A 379 18.15 25.88 9.19
N GLN A 380 17.81 24.59 9.07
CA GLN A 380 16.49 24.10 9.47
C GLN A 380 16.42 23.88 11.00
N PRO A 381 15.24 24.08 11.62
CA PRO A 381 15.08 23.90 13.06
C PRO A 381 15.37 22.46 13.47
N GLU A 382 16.00 22.28 14.63
CA GLU A 382 16.07 20.97 15.27
C GLU A 382 14.64 20.45 15.50
N ALA A 383 14.39 19.21 15.10
CA ALA A 383 13.09 18.57 15.25
C ALA A 383 13.26 17.15 15.77
N SER A 384 12.43 16.77 16.73
CA SER A 384 12.42 15.43 17.33
C SER A 384 11.06 14.75 17.13
N GLY A 385 11.03 13.43 17.32
CA GLY A 385 9.83 12.62 17.15
C GLY A 385 9.11 12.92 15.82
N LEU A 386 7.79 13.10 15.89
CA LEU A 386 6.95 13.32 14.71
C LEU A 386 7.20 14.67 14.02
N ASP A 387 7.81 15.66 14.69
CA ASP A 387 8.07 16.98 14.09
C ASP A 387 9.18 16.95 13.05
N ARG A 388 10.00 15.89 13.02
CA ARG A 388 10.97 15.63 11.94
C ARG A 388 10.34 15.69 10.55
N ARG A 389 9.03 15.43 10.41
CA ARG A 389 8.30 15.52 9.13
C ARG A 389 8.27 16.92 8.51
N ARG A 390 8.50 17.97 9.31
CA ARG A 390 8.48 19.37 8.83
C ARG A 390 9.76 19.79 8.12
N ILE A 391 10.83 19.01 8.28
CA ILE A 391 12.13 19.27 7.65
C ILE A 391 12.05 18.89 6.17
N VAL A 392 12.46 19.81 5.30
CA VAL A 392 12.55 19.60 3.85
C VAL A 392 13.86 18.86 3.56
N ARG A 393 13.78 17.68 2.93
CA ARG A 393 14.94 16.79 2.73
C ARG A 393 15.29 16.51 1.29
N SER A 394 14.40 16.82 0.35
CA SER A 394 14.63 16.58 -1.06
C SER A 394 13.91 17.62 -1.94
N SER A 395 14.14 17.53 -3.25
CA SER A 395 13.39 18.23 -4.30
C SER A 395 11.91 17.81 -4.38
N ILE A 396 11.55 16.67 -3.79
CA ILE A 396 10.20 16.10 -3.73
C ILE A 396 9.77 15.83 -2.27
N PRO A 397 9.74 16.86 -1.40
CA PRO A 397 9.60 16.68 0.03
C PRO A 397 8.24 16.11 0.46
N ALA A 398 7.16 16.27 -0.32
CA ALA A 398 5.84 15.81 0.10
C ALA A 398 5.71 14.26 0.15
N VAL A 399 6.57 13.57 -0.61
CA VAL A 399 6.63 12.11 -0.76
C VAL A 399 7.88 11.49 -0.15
N THR A 400 8.78 12.30 0.41
CA THR A 400 10.03 11.85 1.04
C THR A 400 9.83 11.66 2.54
N HIS A 401 10.15 10.47 3.03
CA HIS A 401 10.04 10.12 4.44
C HIS A 401 11.20 10.69 5.27
N VAL A 402 11.08 10.65 6.60
CA VAL A 402 12.09 11.19 7.53
C VAL A 402 13.43 10.43 7.51
N ASP A 403 13.42 9.22 6.96
CA ASP A 403 14.58 8.35 6.72
C ASP A 403 15.05 8.41 5.24
N ASN A 404 14.61 9.44 4.50
CA ASN A 404 14.88 9.66 3.06
C ASN A 404 14.32 8.60 2.11
N SER A 405 13.46 7.70 2.59
CA SER A 405 12.82 6.70 1.74
C SER A 405 11.53 7.21 1.09
N ALA A 406 11.04 6.49 0.09
CA ALA A 406 9.73 6.69 -0.52
C ALA A 406 9.15 5.37 -1.06
N ARG A 407 7.82 5.24 -1.06
CA ARG A 407 7.10 4.04 -1.51
C ARG A 407 6.61 4.18 -2.94
N LEU A 408 7.31 3.57 -3.89
CA LEU A 408 7.23 3.93 -5.31
C LEU A 408 6.02 3.33 -6.03
N GLN A 409 5.33 4.15 -6.82
CA GLN A 409 4.57 3.70 -7.99
C GLN A 409 5.31 4.10 -9.27
N THR A 410 5.78 3.12 -10.05
CA THR A 410 6.21 3.39 -11.43
C THR A 410 4.99 3.40 -12.36
N VAL A 411 4.98 4.31 -13.33
CA VAL A 411 3.87 4.50 -14.26
C VAL A 411 4.41 4.45 -15.68
N ASN A 412 3.90 3.51 -16.47
CA ASN A 412 4.23 3.38 -17.90
C ASN A 412 2.99 3.54 -18.78
N ALA A 413 3.23 3.84 -20.06
CA ALA A 413 2.19 4.09 -21.04
C ALA A 413 1.41 2.82 -21.45
N GLU A 414 1.97 1.62 -21.25
CA GLU A 414 1.31 0.37 -21.60
C GLU A 414 0.19 0.00 -20.60
N GLN A 415 0.50 0.03 -19.31
CA GLN A 415 -0.44 -0.33 -18.25
C GLN A 415 -1.35 0.83 -17.85
N HIS A 416 -0.85 2.07 -17.89
CA HIS A 416 -1.55 3.26 -17.40
C HIS A 416 -1.43 4.46 -18.36
N PRO A 417 -1.91 4.35 -19.62
CA PRO A 417 -1.69 5.37 -20.65
C PRO A 417 -2.17 6.77 -20.25
N ARG A 418 -3.36 6.89 -19.64
CA ARG A 418 -3.90 8.20 -19.22
C ARG A 418 -3.13 8.81 -18.06
N PHE A 419 -2.71 7.99 -17.09
CA PHE A 419 -1.97 8.49 -15.93
C PHE A 419 -0.52 8.85 -16.32
N HIS A 420 0.09 8.08 -17.21
CA HIS A 420 1.39 8.39 -17.81
C HIS A 420 1.36 9.75 -18.52
N ARG A 421 0.36 10.01 -19.40
CA ARG A 421 0.23 11.31 -20.07
C ARG A 421 0.06 12.48 -19.12
N LEU A 422 -0.74 12.33 -18.05
CA LEU A 422 -0.89 13.38 -17.04
C LEU A 422 0.46 13.69 -16.37
N ILE A 423 1.19 12.67 -15.92
CA ILE A 423 2.49 12.87 -15.27
C ILE A 423 3.50 13.45 -16.26
N GLN A 424 3.46 13.04 -17.53
CA GLN A 424 4.30 13.61 -18.60
C GLN A 424 3.96 15.08 -18.86
N ALA A 425 2.68 15.46 -18.88
CA ALA A 425 2.27 16.86 -19.01
C ALA A 425 2.77 17.68 -17.81
N PHE A 426 2.64 17.16 -16.60
CA PHE A 426 3.20 17.76 -15.39
C PHE A 426 4.72 17.91 -15.48
N ALA A 427 5.43 16.88 -15.93
CA ALA A 427 6.88 16.91 -16.13
C ALA A 427 7.29 17.99 -17.14
N ASN A 428 6.56 18.13 -18.25
CA ASN A 428 6.84 19.13 -19.27
C ASN A 428 6.67 20.57 -18.75
N GLN A 429 5.70 20.79 -17.87
CA GLN A 429 5.42 22.11 -17.29
C GLN A 429 6.34 22.45 -16.11
N THR A 430 6.77 21.45 -15.34
CA THR A 430 7.44 21.67 -14.04
C THR A 430 8.91 21.23 -14.00
N GLY A 431 9.35 20.43 -14.97
CA GLY A 431 10.63 19.73 -14.95
C GLY A 431 10.68 18.52 -14.01
N THR A 432 9.58 18.15 -13.33
CA THR A 432 9.55 17.04 -12.36
C THR A 432 8.55 15.96 -12.78
N PRO A 433 8.98 14.72 -13.07
CA PRO A 433 8.11 13.62 -13.50
C PRO A 433 7.53 12.82 -12.32
N VAL A 434 7.23 13.50 -11.20
CA VAL A 434 6.78 12.88 -9.94
C VAL A 434 5.60 13.65 -9.37
N VAL A 435 4.49 12.96 -9.11
CA VAL A 435 3.32 13.50 -8.42
C VAL A 435 3.02 12.70 -7.16
N ILE A 436 2.32 13.30 -6.21
CA ILE A 436 1.70 12.55 -5.11
C ILE A 436 0.59 11.68 -5.69
N ASN A 437 0.54 10.41 -5.27
CA ASN A 437 -0.65 9.59 -5.40
C ASN A 437 -1.04 9.00 -4.04
N THR A 438 -2.30 9.23 -3.66
CA THR A 438 -2.92 8.63 -2.48
C THR A 438 -4.33 8.15 -2.80
N SER A 439 -4.89 7.30 -1.95
CA SER A 439 -6.23 6.76 -2.14
C SER A 439 -7.28 7.86 -2.31
N PHE A 440 -8.33 7.67 -3.11
CA PHE A 440 -9.46 8.60 -3.13
C PHE A 440 -10.53 8.12 -2.15
N ASN A 441 -10.49 8.69 -0.94
CA ASN A 441 -11.40 8.43 0.19
C ASN A 441 -11.09 9.39 1.34
N VAL A 442 -11.99 9.48 2.33
CA VAL A 442 -11.65 10.00 3.66
C VAL A 442 -11.09 8.86 4.54
N ARG A 443 -10.72 9.16 5.80
CA ARG A 443 -10.31 8.11 6.75
C ARG A 443 -11.41 7.05 6.94
N ALA A 444 -11.02 5.81 7.18
CA ALA A 444 -11.89 4.65 7.46
C ALA A 444 -12.93 4.27 6.37
N GLU A 445 -13.18 5.11 5.36
CA GLU A 445 -13.97 4.75 4.18
C GLU A 445 -13.11 3.96 3.16
N PRO A 446 -13.67 2.94 2.48
CA PRO A 446 -13.03 2.33 1.31
C PRO A 446 -12.73 3.36 0.19
N ILE A 447 -11.85 3.00 -0.74
CA ILE A 447 -11.61 3.81 -1.95
C ILE A 447 -12.94 3.99 -2.71
N VAL A 448 -13.23 5.21 -3.17
CA VAL A 448 -14.45 5.52 -3.93
C VAL A 448 -14.58 4.60 -5.14
N CYS A 449 -15.75 3.98 -5.30
CA CYS A 449 -16.00 3.04 -6.39
C CYS A 449 -16.74 3.70 -7.54
N THR A 450 -17.84 4.39 -7.23
CA THR A 450 -18.76 4.98 -8.21
C THR A 450 -18.53 6.49 -8.40
N PRO A 451 -18.99 7.09 -9.53
CA PRO A 451 -18.99 8.54 -9.70
C PRO A 451 -19.74 9.27 -8.58
N ALA A 452 -20.79 8.65 -8.02
CA ALA A 452 -21.53 9.18 -6.88
C ALA A 452 -20.66 9.26 -5.61
N ASP A 453 -19.85 8.24 -5.35
CA ASP A 453 -18.92 8.22 -4.22
C ASP A 453 -17.83 9.28 -4.38
N ALA A 454 -17.27 9.40 -5.58
CA ALA A 454 -16.25 10.41 -5.89
C ALA A 454 -16.80 11.83 -5.73
N TYR A 455 -18.00 12.10 -6.24
CA TYR A 455 -18.68 13.39 -6.10
C TYR A 455 -18.98 13.70 -4.64
N ARG A 456 -19.56 12.76 -3.88
CA ARG A 456 -19.83 12.92 -2.44
C ARG A 456 -18.55 13.21 -1.66
N CYS A 457 -17.47 12.46 -1.91
CA CYS A 457 -16.18 12.65 -1.23
C CYS A 457 -15.54 14.00 -1.59
N PHE A 458 -15.56 14.41 -2.86
CA PHE A 458 -15.11 15.73 -3.30
C PHE A 458 -15.87 16.86 -2.60
N LEU A 459 -17.19 16.69 -2.48
CA LEU A 459 -18.07 17.64 -1.84
C LEU A 459 -17.89 17.73 -0.32
N ALA A 460 -17.62 16.62 0.35
CA ALA A 460 -17.38 16.54 1.79
C ALA A 460 -15.94 16.90 2.22
N THR A 461 -15.03 17.13 1.27
CA THR A 461 -13.62 17.45 1.54
C THR A 461 -13.23 18.80 0.95
N HIS A 462 -12.02 19.26 1.27
CA HIS A 462 -11.44 20.49 0.72
C HIS A 462 -10.58 20.24 -0.53
N MET A 463 -10.92 19.22 -1.35
CA MET A 463 -10.27 19.06 -2.65
C MET A 463 -10.62 20.25 -3.54
N ASP A 464 -9.65 20.74 -4.31
CA ASP A 464 -9.86 21.90 -5.16
C ASP A 464 -10.60 21.54 -6.46
N ILE A 465 -10.26 20.38 -7.04
CA ILE A 465 -10.78 19.92 -8.33
C ILE A 465 -11.14 18.44 -8.24
N LEU A 466 -12.23 18.06 -8.89
CA LEU A 466 -12.56 16.67 -9.19
C LEU A 466 -12.61 16.48 -10.70
N VAL A 467 -11.94 15.44 -11.18
CA VAL A 467 -12.01 15.01 -12.57
C VAL A 467 -12.58 13.60 -12.61
N ILE A 468 -13.73 13.46 -13.28
CA ILE A 468 -14.34 12.16 -13.57
C ILE A 468 -14.34 12.01 -15.09
N ASP A 469 -13.53 11.09 -15.60
CA ASP A 469 -13.32 10.97 -17.05
C ASP A 469 -12.87 12.33 -17.64
N ASP A 470 -13.62 12.92 -18.57
CA ASP A 470 -13.34 14.23 -19.19
C ASP A 470 -14.12 15.39 -18.54
N PHE A 471 -14.84 15.14 -17.45
CA PHE A 471 -15.61 16.15 -16.72
C PHE A 471 -14.78 16.73 -15.60
N VAL A 472 -14.52 18.03 -15.66
CA VAL A 472 -13.75 18.78 -14.66
C VAL A 472 -14.72 19.60 -13.81
N LEU A 473 -14.64 19.42 -12.50
CA LEU A 473 -15.44 20.11 -11.51
C LEU A 473 -14.51 20.93 -10.61
N ILE A 474 -14.75 22.23 -10.53
CA ILE A 474 -14.03 23.13 -9.63
C ILE A 474 -14.86 23.29 -8.36
N LYS A 475 -14.21 23.18 -7.20
CA LYS A 475 -14.88 23.18 -5.89
C LYS A 475 -15.63 24.48 -5.62
N GLU A 476 -15.03 25.61 -5.98
CA GLU A 476 -15.56 26.95 -5.75
C GLU A 476 -16.83 27.23 -6.59
N ASP A 477 -17.02 26.52 -7.70
CA ASP A 477 -18.18 26.65 -8.58
C ASP A 477 -19.35 25.74 -8.18
N GLN A 478 -19.13 24.79 -7.26
CA GLN A 478 -20.19 23.86 -6.86
C GLN A 478 -21.27 24.56 -6.03
N PRO A 479 -22.54 24.14 -6.15
CA PRO A 479 -23.55 24.56 -5.19
C PRO A 479 -23.11 24.16 -3.77
N ASN A 480 -23.30 25.06 -2.81
CA ASN A 480 -23.03 24.76 -1.40
C ASN A 480 -23.82 23.53 -0.98
N LEU A 481 -23.14 22.50 -0.49
CA LEU A 481 -23.81 21.41 0.19
C LEU A 481 -24.36 21.89 1.50
N ASP A 482 -25.42 21.22 1.92
CA ASP A 482 -25.83 21.30 3.30
C ASP A 482 -24.66 20.82 4.19
N GLN A 483 -24.18 21.73 5.04
CA GLN A 483 -23.10 21.45 5.98
C GLN A 483 -23.49 20.30 6.93
N GLN A 484 -24.77 20.14 7.22
CA GLN A 484 -25.29 19.03 8.02
C GLN A 484 -25.06 17.68 7.32
N GLU A 485 -25.30 17.58 6.01
CA GLU A 485 -25.07 16.34 5.26
C GLU A 485 -23.58 15.97 5.22
N VAL A 486 -22.68 16.95 5.15
CA VAL A 486 -21.23 16.73 5.21
C VAL A 486 -20.82 16.21 6.59
N GLU A 487 -21.33 16.83 7.66
CA GLU A 487 -21.05 16.40 9.03
C GLU A 487 -21.59 14.99 9.32
N GLU A 488 -22.81 14.68 8.88
CA GLU A 488 -23.41 13.35 9.01
C GLU A 488 -22.60 12.28 8.26
N TYR A 489 -22.17 12.57 7.03
CA TYR A 489 -21.31 11.68 6.25
C TYR A 489 -19.97 11.43 6.94
N LEU A 490 -19.28 12.48 7.41
CA LEU A 490 -17.99 12.35 8.08
C LEU A 490 -18.10 11.67 9.46
N ALA A 491 -19.21 11.86 10.17
CA ALA A 491 -19.49 11.21 11.45
C ALA A 491 -19.64 9.68 11.32
N GLY A 492 -20.02 9.19 10.13
CA GLY A 492 -20.05 7.75 9.81
C GLY A 492 -18.67 7.08 9.85
N PHE A 493 -17.58 7.86 9.86
CA PHE A 493 -16.20 7.37 9.83
C PHE A 493 -15.39 7.88 11.04
N PRO A 494 -15.63 7.30 12.24
CA PRO A 494 -14.95 7.69 13.45
C PRO A 494 -13.43 7.46 13.37
N LEU A 495 -12.68 8.23 14.16
CA LEU A 495 -11.26 7.99 14.42
C LEU A 495 -11.09 6.68 15.24
N ASP A 496 -9.91 6.07 15.18
CA ASP A 496 -9.63 4.77 15.79
C ASP A 496 -9.62 4.81 17.33
#